data_AF-L8HMV9-F1
#
_entry.id   AF-L8HMV9-F1
#
_cell.length_a   1.000
_cell.length_b   1.000
_cell.length_c   1.000
_cell.angle_alpha   90.00
_cell.angle_beta   90.00
_cell.angle_gamma   90.00
#
_symmetry.space_group_name_H-M   'P 1'
#
loop_
_entity.id
_entity.type
_entity.pdbx_description
1 polymer ?
#
loop_
_entity_poly.entity_id
_entity_poly.type
_entity_poly.pdbx_seq_one_letter_code
_entity_poly.pdbx_strand_id
1 'polypeptide(L)'
;RLLVVYPWTQRFFESFGDLSSADAILGNPKVKAHGKKVLDSFSEGLKQLDDLKGAFASLSELHCDKLHVDPENFRVSLWNPQYSLFMVKLVEFSPELQASFQKVVTGVANALAHRYH
;
A
#
# COMPACT_ATOMS: atom_id res chain seq x y z
N ARG A 1 -6.24 5.61 -5.92
CA ARG A 1 -5.39 6.25 -6.96
C ARG A 1 -4.28 5.34 -7.49
N LEU A 2 -3.80 4.34 -6.73
CA LEU A 2 -2.88 3.30 -7.24
C LEU A 2 -3.32 2.73 -8.60
N LEU A 3 -4.56 2.26 -8.68
CA LEU A 3 -5.15 1.67 -9.88
C LEU A 3 -5.27 2.64 -11.08
N VAL A 4 -5.23 3.95 -10.82
CA VAL A 4 -5.28 4.99 -11.87
C VAL A 4 -3.86 5.30 -12.39
N VAL A 5 -2.90 5.44 -11.47
CA VAL A 5 -1.50 5.80 -11.81
C VAL A 5 -0.76 4.61 -12.41
N TYR A 6 -1.09 3.39 -11.96
CA TYR A 6 -0.45 2.15 -12.38
C TYR A 6 -1.51 1.14 -12.84
N PRO A 7 -2.07 1.30 -14.06
CA PRO A 7 -3.20 0.49 -14.54
C PRO A 7 -2.95 -1.02 -14.55
N TRP A 8 -1.70 -1.46 -14.70
CA TRP A 8 -1.35 -2.89 -14.65
C TRP A 8 -1.69 -3.56 -13.31
N THR A 9 -1.82 -2.77 -12.24
CA THR A 9 -2.23 -3.29 -10.92
C THR A 9 -3.70 -3.67 -10.85
N GLN A 10 -4.52 -3.23 -11.81
CA GLN A 10 -5.96 -3.56 -11.85
C GLN A 10 -6.24 -5.06 -12.03
N ARG A 11 -5.30 -5.82 -12.64
CA ARG A 11 -5.42 -7.29 -12.79
C ARG A 11 -5.61 -8.04 -11.48
N PHE A 12 -5.14 -7.49 -10.37
CA PHE A 12 -5.30 -8.09 -9.04
C PHE A 12 -6.69 -7.85 -8.44
N PHE A 13 -7.52 -7.03 -9.09
CA PHE A 13 -8.80 -6.55 -8.60
C PHE A 13 -9.96 -6.82 -9.58
N GLU A 14 -9.85 -7.83 -10.45
CA GLU A 14 -10.91 -8.18 -11.42
C GLU A 14 -12.28 -8.42 -10.74
N SER A 15 -12.28 -8.98 -9.53
CA SER A 15 -13.50 -9.21 -8.73
C SER A 15 -14.15 -7.92 -8.20
N PHE A 16 -13.52 -6.76 -8.39
CA PHE A 16 -14.00 -5.48 -7.87
C PHE A 16 -15.02 -4.81 -8.81
N GLY A 17 -15.23 -5.36 -10.00
CA GLY A 17 -16.17 -4.83 -10.98
C GLY A 17 -15.52 -3.76 -11.85
N ASP A 18 -16.25 -2.69 -12.16
CA ASP A 18 -15.77 -1.66 -13.08
C ASP A 18 -14.59 -0.86 -12.51
N LEU A 19 -13.47 -0.91 -13.24
CA LEU A 19 -12.22 -0.17 -13.00
C LEU A 19 -11.73 0.52 -14.30
N SER A 20 -12.59 0.64 -15.31
CA SER A 20 -12.22 1.09 -16.67
C SER A 20 -11.82 2.57 -16.76
N SER A 21 -12.27 3.40 -15.82
CA SER A 21 -12.00 4.84 -15.77
C SER A 21 -11.59 5.31 -14.38
N ALA A 22 -10.96 6.47 -14.29
CA ALA A 22 -10.57 7.06 -13.01
C ALA A 22 -11.79 7.31 -12.10
N ASP A 23 -12.92 7.76 -12.66
CA ASP A 23 -14.15 8.00 -11.91
C ASP A 23 -14.78 6.68 -11.43
N ALA A 24 -14.78 5.64 -12.27
CA ALA A 24 -15.20 4.30 -11.85
C ALA A 24 -14.36 3.78 -10.68
N ILE A 25 -13.03 3.90 -10.77
CA ILE A 25 -12.10 3.49 -9.71
C ILE A 25 -12.34 4.28 -8.41
N LEU A 26 -12.49 5.60 -8.50
CA LEU A 26 -12.69 6.47 -7.33
C LEU A 26 -14.09 6.32 -6.70
N GLY A 27 -15.09 5.98 -7.51
CA GLY A 27 -16.45 5.70 -7.08
C GLY A 27 -16.64 4.30 -6.50
N ASN A 28 -15.79 3.34 -6.86
CA ASN A 28 -15.98 1.93 -6.55
C ASN A 28 -15.95 1.63 -5.02
N PRO A 29 -17.04 1.10 -4.44
CA PRO A 29 -17.12 0.84 -3.00
C PRO A 29 -16.16 -0.27 -2.54
N LYS A 30 -15.87 -1.27 -3.39
CA LYS A 30 -14.90 -2.34 -3.07
C LYS A 30 -13.48 -1.80 -3.03
N VAL A 31 -13.13 -0.90 -3.95
CA VAL A 31 -11.83 -0.18 -3.94
C VAL A 31 -11.68 0.62 -2.65
N LYS A 32 -12.73 1.35 -2.23
CA LYS A 32 -12.71 2.12 -0.96
C LYS A 32 -12.57 1.21 0.25
N ALA A 33 -13.35 0.13 0.32
CA ALA A 33 -13.29 -0.82 1.43
C ALA A 33 -11.92 -1.51 1.53
N HIS A 34 -11.33 -1.90 0.40
CA HIS A 34 -9.99 -2.47 0.37
C HIS A 34 -8.93 -1.45 0.77
N GLY A 35 -9.02 -0.22 0.27
CA GLY A 35 -8.12 0.87 0.68
C GLY A 35 -8.15 1.11 2.20
N LYS A 36 -9.33 1.04 2.83
CA LYS A 36 -9.45 1.10 4.29
C LYS A 36 -8.69 -0.05 4.97
N LYS A 37 -8.88 -1.29 4.52
CA LYS A 37 -8.16 -2.46 5.08
C LYS A 37 -6.64 -2.29 4.98
N VAL A 38 -6.14 -1.79 3.85
CA VAL A 38 -4.70 -1.53 3.66
C VAL A 38 -4.19 -0.49 4.66
N LEU A 39 -4.93 0.61 4.85
CA LEU A 39 -4.57 1.66 5.82
C LEU A 39 -4.65 1.17 7.27
N ASP A 40 -5.67 0.38 7.62
CA ASP A 40 -5.81 -0.21 8.95
C ASP A 40 -4.60 -1.13 9.24
N SER A 41 -4.25 -2.04 8.32
CA SER A 41 -3.09 -2.92 8.47
C SER A 41 -1.77 -2.15 8.54
N PHE A 42 -1.63 -1.09 7.74
CA PHE A 42 -0.47 -0.21 7.82
C PHE A 42 -0.38 0.44 9.21
N SER A 43 -1.49 0.98 9.71
CA SER A 43 -1.55 1.61 11.04
C SER A 43 -1.25 0.63 12.18
N GLU A 44 -1.66 -0.64 12.07
CA GLU A 44 -1.28 -1.66 13.06
C GLU A 44 0.22 -1.97 13.00
N GLY A 45 0.79 -2.07 11.81
CA GLY A 45 2.24 -2.23 11.64
C GLY A 45 3.06 -1.08 12.23
N LEU A 46 2.54 0.16 12.16
CA LEU A 46 3.17 1.32 12.81
C LEU A 46 3.19 1.23 14.34
N LYS A 47 2.36 0.39 14.96
CA LYS A 47 2.43 0.15 16.41
C LYS A 47 3.52 -0.85 16.78
N GLN A 48 4.07 -1.57 15.80
CA GLN A 48 5.08 -2.61 15.95
C GLN A 48 6.33 -2.29 15.12
N LEU A 49 6.81 -1.04 15.18
CA LEU A 49 7.97 -0.58 14.40
C LEU A 49 9.24 -1.39 14.68
N ASP A 50 9.37 -1.94 15.90
CA ASP A 50 10.52 -2.75 16.30
C ASP A 50 10.51 -4.17 15.68
N ASP A 51 9.34 -4.66 15.25
CA ASP A 51 9.18 -5.96 14.58
C ASP A 51 8.19 -5.88 13.40
N LEU A 52 8.53 -5.05 12.41
CA LEU A 52 7.75 -4.96 11.17
C LEU A 52 7.67 -6.30 10.43
N LYS A 53 8.71 -7.14 10.53
CA LYS A 53 8.74 -8.44 9.86
C LYS A 53 7.70 -9.40 10.43
N GLY A 54 7.60 -9.51 11.75
CA GLY A 54 6.56 -10.28 12.42
C GLY A 54 5.17 -9.72 12.13
N ALA A 55 5.00 -8.40 12.24
CA ALA A 55 3.72 -7.73 12.03
C ALA A 55 3.13 -7.95 10.62
N PHE A 56 3.99 -7.97 9.59
CA PHE A 56 3.59 -8.14 8.19
C PHE A 56 3.77 -9.56 7.65
N ALA A 57 4.21 -10.54 8.45
CA ALA A 57 4.51 -11.90 7.96
C ALA A 57 3.30 -12.56 7.28
N SER A 58 2.13 -12.52 7.91
CA SER A 58 0.90 -13.10 7.35
C SER A 58 0.43 -12.40 6.07
N LEU A 59 0.67 -11.09 5.97
CA LEU A 59 0.40 -10.32 4.75
C LEU A 59 1.43 -10.64 3.66
N SER A 60 2.70 -10.84 4.01
CA SER A 60 3.76 -11.22 3.08
C SER A 60 3.45 -12.55 2.41
N GLU A 61 3.10 -13.58 3.19
CA GLU A 61 2.68 -14.90 2.69
C GLU A 61 1.43 -14.81 1.82
N LEU A 62 0.42 -14.03 2.24
CA LEU A 62 -0.79 -13.84 1.44
C LEU A 62 -0.50 -13.25 0.06
N HIS A 63 0.36 -12.24 0.00
CA HIS A 63 0.66 -11.56 -1.26
C HIS A 63 1.62 -12.36 -2.14
N CYS A 64 2.50 -13.16 -1.55
CA CYS A 64 3.36 -14.11 -2.26
C CYS A 64 2.53 -15.29 -2.79
N ASP A 65 1.94 -16.09 -1.91
CA ASP A 65 1.45 -17.44 -2.22
C ASP A 65 0.06 -17.45 -2.87
N LYS A 66 -0.78 -16.46 -2.56
CA LYS A 66 -2.16 -16.41 -3.09
C LYS A 66 -2.33 -15.38 -4.17
N LEU A 67 -1.80 -14.17 -3.96
CA LEU A 67 -2.02 -13.05 -4.87
C LEU A 67 -0.93 -12.94 -5.94
N HIS A 68 0.21 -13.62 -5.77
CA HIS A 68 1.37 -13.57 -6.69
C HIS A 68 1.74 -12.14 -7.08
N VAL A 69 1.69 -11.22 -6.12
CA VAL A 69 1.98 -9.80 -6.33
C VAL A 69 3.47 -9.63 -6.36
N ASP A 70 4.05 -9.17 -7.48
CA ASP A 70 5.47 -8.88 -7.55
C ASP A 70 5.91 -7.92 -6.41
N PRO A 71 6.95 -8.25 -5.64
CA PRO A 71 7.39 -7.43 -4.51
C PRO A 71 7.79 -6.00 -4.90
N GLU A 72 8.16 -5.77 -6.16
CA GLU A 72 8.42 -4.43 -6.69
C GLU A 72 7.15 -3.55 -6.64
N ASN A 73 5.96 -4.14 -6.75
CA ASN A 73 4.70 -3.40 -6.62
C ASN A 73 4.51 -2.82 -5.21
N PHE A 74 5.09 -3.38 -4.15
CA PHE A 74 5.02 -2.78 -2.82
C PHE A 74 5.84 -1.51 -2.73
N ARG A 75 7.04 -1.54 -3.33
CA ARG A 75 7.87 -0.34 -3.45
C ARG A 75 7.12 0.72 -4.22
N VAL A 76 6.57 0.39 -5.39
CA VAL A 76 5.88 1.36 -6.25
C VAL A 76 4.57 1.87 -5.66
N SER A 77 3.80 1.02 -4.98
CA SER A 77 2.51 1.39 -4.39
C SER A 77 2.63 2.28 -3.16
N LEU A 78 3.61 1.99 -2.29
CA LEU A 78 3.87 2.72 -1.05
C LEU A 78 4.77 3.95 -1.29
N TRP A 79 5.65 3.92 -2.30
CA TRP A 79 6.52 5.04 -2.70
C TRP A 79 5.81 6.11 -3.53
N ASN A 80 4.52 5.95 -3.88
CA ASN A 80 3.83 6.95 -4.68
C ASN A 80 3.92 8.32 -3.98
N PRO A 81 4.58 9.33 -4.58
CA PRO A 81 4.81 10.66 -3.97
C PRO A 81 3.50 11.35 -3.54
N GLN A 82 2.37 10.95 -4.12
CA GLN A 82 1.06 11.48 -3.76
C GLN A 82 0.44 10.86 -2.49
N TYR A 83 0.88 9.69 -2.00
CA TYR A 83 0.51 9.22 -0.66
C TYR A 83 1.16 10.11 0.41
N SER A 84 2.42 10.48 0.20
CA SER A 84 3.07 11.55 0.95
C SER A 84 2.28 12.85 0.82
N LEU A 85 1.81 13.23 -0.39
CA LEU A 85 0.99 14.43 -0.58
C LEU A 85 -0.39 14.38 0.11
N PHE A 86 -1.00 13.21 0.26
CA PHE A 86 -2.26 13.05 1.00
C PHE A 86 -2.04 13.27 2.51
N MET A 87 -0.90 12.82 3.06
CA MET A 87 -0.48 13.16 4.42
C MET A 87 -0.09 14.65 4.56
N VAL A 88 0.56 15.23 3.53
CA VAL A 88 0.91 16.67 3.45
C VAL A 88 -0.32 17.58 3.52
N LYS A 89 -1.49 17.12 3.07
CA LYS A 89 -2.74 17.88 3.17
C LYS A 89 -3.32 17.91 4.59
N LEU A 90 -2.87 17.05 5.50
CA LEU A 90 -3.43 16.89 6.84
C LEU A 90 -2.57 17.51 7.95
N VAL A 91 -1.26 17.69 7.73
CA VAL A 91 -0.30 18.28 8.69
C VAL A 91 0.81 18.98 7.89
N GLU A 92 1.38 20.09 8.39
CA GLU A 92 2.60 20.66 7.83
C GLU A 92 3.71 19.60 7.79
N PHE A 93 3.96 19.06 6.60
CA PHE A 93 4.89 17.96 6.40
C PHE A 93 6.28 18.54 6.20
N SER A 94 7.00 18.74 7.31
CA SER A 94 8.39 19.17 7.23
C SER A 94 9.24 18.15 6.46
N PRO A 95 10.37 18.56 5.85
CA PRO A 95 11.30 17.62 5.20
C PRO A 95 11.72 16.46 6.11
N GLU A 96 11.85 16.69 7.42
CA GLU A 96 12.19 15.68 8.42
C GLU A 96 11.06 14.67 8.63
N LEU A 97 9.81 15.14 8.67
CA LEU A 97 8.64 14.27 8.76
C LEU A 97 8.48 13.44 7.47
N GLN A 98 8.74 14.05 6.32
CA GLN A 98 8.76 13.34 5.04
C GLN A 98 9.82 12.25 5.01
N ALA A 99 11.05 12.54 5.43
CA ALA A 99 12.14 11.56 5.48
C ALA A 99 11.82 10.42 6.46
N SER A 100 11.21 10.73 7.60
CA SER A 100 10.79 9.73 8.60
C SER A 100 9.69 8.83 8.06
N PHE A 101 8.69 9.40 7.38
CA PHE A 101 7.63 8.65 6.71
C PHE A 101 8.20 7.74 5.62
N GLN A 102 9.12 8.24 4.78
CA GLN A 102 9.79 7.44 3.75
C GLN A 102 10.55 6.24 4.32
N LYS A 103 11.24 6.40 5.45
CA LYS A 103 11.94 5.30 6.15
C LYS A 103 10.96 4.20 6.57
N VAL A 104 9.85 4.60 7.19
CA VAL A 104 8.81 3.68 7.67
C VAL A 104 8.18 2.92 6.50
N VAL A 105 7.79 3.63 5.43
CA VAL A 105 7.19 3.07 4.20
C VAL A 105 8.15 2.06 3.56
N THR A 106 9.45 2.36 3.53
CA THR A 106 10.47 1.44 3.02
C THR A 106 10.63 0.20 3.90
N GLY A 107 10.60 0.36 5.22
CA GLY A 107 10.61 -0.76 6.17
C GLY A 107 9.42 -1.70 5.97
N VAL A 108 8.22 -1.16 5.80
CA VAL A 108 7.00 -1.93 5.53
C VAL A 108 7.09 -2.66 4.19
N ALA A 109 7.56 -1.99 3.12
CA ALA A 109 7.73 -2.63 1.82
C ALA A 109 8.71 -3.81 1.90
N ASN A 110 9.82 -3.65 2.62
CA ASN A 110 10.80 -4.72 2.83
C ASN A 110 10.22 -5.87 3.67
N ALA A 111 9.41 -5.58 4.68
CA ALA A 111 8.75 -6.60 5.49
C ALA A 111 7.72 -7.41 4.67
N LEU A 112 6.93 -6.74 3.82
CA LEU A 112 5.98 -7.37 2.92
C LEU A 112 6.65 -8.24 1.86
N ALA A 113 7.88 -7.89 1.44
CA ALA A 113 8.66 -8.69 0.50
C ALA A 113 9.48 -9.80 1.17
N HIS A 114 9.49 -9.91 2.50
CA HIS A 114 10.45 -10.77 3.20
C HIS A 114 10.20 -12.28 3.07
N ARG A 115 8.94 -12.70 2.93
CA ARG A 115 8.54 -14.12 2.78
C ARG A 115 8.29 -14.52 1.33
N TYR A 116 8.86 -13.78 0.38
CA TYR A 116 8.83 -14.16 -1.03
C TYR A 116 9.91 -15.23 -1.27
N HIS A 117 9.49 -16.41 -1.74
CA HIS A 117 10.34 -17.58 -1.98
C HIS A 117 10.75 -17.70 -3.45
#